data_AF-F8T7Y1-F1
#
_entry.id   AF-F8T7Y1-F1
#
_cell.length_a   1.000
_cell.length_b   1.000
_cell.length_c   1.000
_cell.angle_alpha   90.00
_cell.angle_beta   90.00
_cell.angle_gamma   90.00
#
_symmetry.space_group_name_H-M   'P 1'
#
loop_
_entity.id
_entity.type
_entity.pdbx_description
1 polymer ?
#
loop_
_entity_poly.entity_id
_entity_poly.type
_entity_poly.pdbx_seq_one_letter_code
_entity_poly.pdbx_strand_id
1 'polypeptide(L)'
;MSGNADVSFRGAYPNGGTDAYPTRLSAGEPQLLDRLDPVVQGSAADGPFDDGEELAAHEDKGYTILEGLITPAEVQGYWQELGRLLSDSSLKTDERVVTEKSSGEVRSIFDVHRVSELVGRLARDPRILDRAQQLLGSEVYLHQSRVNYMPGFRGNGFYWHSDFETWHAEDGVPRPRAVSCSIALTDNYPYNGGLMVMPGSHRTFVQCLGETPDDHYRASLKEQEIGVPREDDITKLAASCGIDQFTGPAGSALFFEDRVALVLVGSSVLRLLSDK
;
A
#
# COMPACT_ATOMS: atom_id res chain seq x y z
N MET A 1 0.40 27.39 24.73
CA MET A 1 1.85 27.13 24.80
C MET A 1 2.04 25.69 24.35
N SER A 2 1.97 25.45 23.05
CA SER A 2 3.11 25.45 22.11
C SER A 2 4.03 24.26 22.36
N GLY A 3 3.78 23.20 21.59
CA GLY A 3 4.68 22.07 21.41
C GLY A 3 4.47 21.57 19.98
N ASN A 4 4.83 22.40 18.99
CA ASN A 4 5.12 21.89 17.66
C ASN A 4 6.30 20.94 17.84
N ALA A 5 6.07 19.65 17.64
CA ALA A 5 7.17 18.74 17.41
C ALA A 5 7.71 19.10 16.02
N ASP A 6 8.86 19.76 16.00
CA ASP A 6 9.74 19.82 14.84
C ASP A 6 10.07 18.37 14.46
N VAL A 7 9.48 17.90 13.38
CA VAL A 7 9.81 16.62 12.78
C VAL A 7 10.85 16.88 11.70
N SER A 8 12.11 17.04 12.12
CA SER A 8 13.24 16.96 11.21
C SER A 8 13.55 15.47 10.97
N PHE A 9 12.90 14.84 9.97
CA PHE A 9 13.27 13.50 9.51
C PHE A 9 14.52 13.58 8.63
N ARG A 10 15.70 13.62 9.27
CA ARG A 10 16.90 13.05 8.66
C ARG A 10 17.08 11.68 9.28
N GLY A 11 16.60 10.64 8.58
CA GLY A 11 16.79 9.26 8.98
C GLY A 11 18.28 8.94 9.08
N ALA A 12 18.82 8.99 10.29
CA ALA A 12 20.14 8.44 10.57
C ALA A 12 19.99 6.92 10.65
N TYR A 13 20.63 6.21 9.72
CA TYR A 13 20.76 4.75 9.80
C TYR A 13 21.27 4.37 11.19
N PRO A 14 20.58 3.47 11.94
CA PRO A 14 20.90 3.21 13.35
C PRO A 14 22.31 2.65 13.62
N ASN A 15 23.14 2.41 12.60
CA ASN A 15 24.51 1.91 12.74
C ASN A 15 25.54 2.49 11.74
N GLY A 16 25.33 3.69 11.16
CA GLY A 16 26.31 4.26 10.21
C GLY A 16 26.63 3.37 9.00
N GLY A 17 25.71 2.46 8.66
CA GLY A 17 25.79 1.57 7.51
C GLY A 17 25.35 2.27 6.22
N THR A 18 25.77 1.71 5.09
CA THR A 18 25.36 2.15 3.76
C THR A 18 23.88 1.87 3.54
N ASP A 19 23.18 2.81 2.92
CA ASP A 19 21.83 2.62 2.40
C ASP A 19 21.79 1.40 1.45
N ALA A 20 20.94 0.42 1.77
CA ALA A 20 20.77 -0.79 0.96
C ALA A 20 19.84 -0.57 -0.24
N TYR A 21 19.04 0.50 -0.22
CA TYR A 21 17.98 0.80 -1.19
C TYR A 21 18.01 2.26 -1.67
N PRO A 22 19.18 2.78 -2.13
CA PRO A 22 19.29 4.17 -2.53
C PRO A 22 18.32 4.49 -3.66
N THR A 23 17.53 5.55 -3.51
CA THR A 23 16.58 6.05 -4.51
C THR A 23 16.54 7.59 -4.49
N ARG A 24 15.68 8.22 -5.29
CA ARG A 24 15.60 9.68 -5.47
C ARG A 24 16.96 10.27 -5.88
N LEU A 25 17.61 9.61 -6.83
CA LEU A 25 18.95 9.97 -7.27
C LEU A 25 18.93 11.39 -7.89
N SER A 26 19.89 12.22 -7.46
CA SER A 26 20.05 13.59 -7.99
C SER A 26 20.74 13.61 -9.36
N ALA A 27 21.49 12.56 -9.70
CA ALA A 27 22.11 12.34 -11.00
C ALA A 27 22.43 10.86 -11.22
N GLY A 28 22.63 10.47 -12.48
CA GLY A 28 22.98 9.10 -12.87
C GLY A 28 21.81 8.34 -13.49
N GLU A 29 22.07 7.09 -13.86
CA GLU A 29 21.07 6.19 -14.45
C GLU A 29 20.47 5.31 -13.35
N PRO A 30 19.15 5.40 -13.09
CA PRO A 30 18.46 4.48 -12.21
C PRO A 30 18.69 3.03 -12.59
N GLN A 31 18.93 2.20 -11.58
CA GLN A 31 19.14 0.77 -11.73
C GLN A 31 17.96 -0.03 -11.18
N LEU A 32 17.88 -1.28 -11.63
CA LEU A 32 17.05 -2.33 -11.05
C LEU A 32 17.95 -3.12 -10.09
N LEU A 33 17.65 -3.08 -8.80
CA LEU A 33 18.45 -3.73 -7.76
C LEU A 33 17.74 -4.98 -7.24
N ASP A 34 18.50 -6.06 -7.01
CA ASP A 34 17.93 -7.28 -6.44
C ASP A 34 17.49 -7.08 -4.97
N ARG A 35 16.39 -7.72 -4.59
CA ARG A 35 15.96 -7.80 -3.19
C ARG A 35 16.99 -8.56 -2.35
N LEU A 36 17.33 -7.99 -1.19
CA LEU A 36 18.30 -8.57 -0.24
C LEU A 36 17.60 -9.17 1.00
N ASP A 37 16.35 -8.81 1.22
CA ASP A 37 15.56 -9.21 2.39
C ASP A 37 14.63 -10.38 2.05
N PRO A 38 14.33 -11.31 2.97
CA PRO A 38 13.35 -12.37 2.74
C PRO A 38 11.97 -11.79 2.40
N VAL A 39 11.18 -12.49 1.58
CA VAL A 39 9.78 -12.10 1.30
C VAL A 39 8.89 -12.57 2.44
N VAL A 40 8.73 -13.88 2.60
CA VAL A 40 8.03 -14.51 3.72
C VAL A 40 9.03 -14.82 4.83
N GLN A 41 8.71 -14.43 6.07
CA GLN A 41 9.58 -14.64 7.24
C GLN A 41 9.01 -15.63 8.26
N GLY A 42 7.69 -15.86 8.27
CA GLY A 42 7.07 -16.91 9.08
C GLY A 42 6.91 -18.22 8.32
N SER A 43 6.18 -19.13 8.95
CA SER A 43 5.93 -20.49 8.46
C SER A 43 4.43 -20.83 8.52
N ALA A 44 4.06 -22.00 8.00
CA ALA A 44 2.69 -22.52 8.09
C ALA A 44 2.20 -22.71 9.55
N ALA A 45 3.11 -22.79 10.52
CA ALA A 45 2.75 -22.90 11.93
C ALA A 45 2.41 -21.55 12.59
N ASP A 46 2.74 -20.43 11.93
CA ASP A 46 2.68 -19.09 12.53
C ASP A 46 1.39 -18.32 12.18
N GLY A 47 0.52 -18.87 11.34
CA GLY A 47 -0.73 -18.21 10.98
C GLY A 47 -1.60 -18.99 9.99
N PRO A 48 -2.62 -18.34 9.42
CA PRO A 48 -3.70 -19.01 8.71
C PRO A 48 -3.45 -19.28 7.22
N PHE A 49 -2.29 -18.95 6.65
CA PHE A 49 -1.85 -19.52 5.36
C PHE A 49 -1.30 -20.93 5.64
N ASP A 50 -2.09 -21.98 5.39
CA ASP A 50 -2.02 -23.25 6.13
C ASP A 50 -1.36 -24.44 5.40
N ASP A 51 -1.26 -24.42 4.07
CA ASP A 51 -0.77 -25.58 3.30
C ASP A 51 0.70 -25.47 2.84
N GLY A 52 1.38 -24.36 3.13
CA GLY A 52 2.73 -24.06 2.65
C GLY A 52 2.80 -23.74 1.14
N GLU A 53 1.84 -24.21 0.34
CA GLU A 53 1.68 -23.83 -1.06
C GLU A 53 1.24 -22.36 -1.18
N GLU A 54 0.34 -21.89 -0.31
CA GLU A 54 -0.08 -20.48 -0.25
C GLU A 54 1.09 -19.54 0.10
N LEU A 55 1.93 -19.92 1.07
CA LEU A 55 3.11 -19.15 1.44
C LEU A 55 4.17 -19.17 0.33
N ALA A 56 4.41 -20.32 -0.30
CA ALA A 56 5.33 -20.41 -1.44
C ALA A 56 4.82 -19.58 -2.64
N ALA A 57 3.51 -19.62 -2.92
CA ALA A 57 2.91 -18.80 -3.96
C ALA A 57 3.02 -17.30 -3.64
N HIS A 58 2.85 -16.91 -2.37
CA HIS A 58 3.06 -15.52 -1.93
C HIS A 58 4.53 -15.10 -2.08
N GLU A 59 5.48 -15.94 -1.64
CA GLU A 59 6.91 -15.72 -1.79
C GLU A 59 7.29 -15.50 -3.26
N ASP A 60 6.74 -16.32 -4.17
CA ASP A 60 7.04 -16.27 -5.60
C ASP A 60 6.38 -15.10 -6.33
N LYS A 61 5.09 -14.84 -6.06
CA LYS A 61 4.32 -13.79 -6.76
C LYS A 61 4.42 -12.42 -6.09
N GLY A 62 4.68 -12.38 -4.79
CA GLY A 62 4.67 -11.17 -3.97
C GLY A 62 3.28 -10.76 -3.49
N TYR A 63 2.25 -11.59 -3.72
CA TYR A 63 0.89 -11.31 -3.29
C TYR A 63 0.02 -12.58 -3.18
N THR A 64 -1.07 -12.48 -2.42
CA THR A 64 -2.15 -13.49 -2.31
C THR A 64 -3.51 -12.81 -2.37
N ILE A 65 -4.43 -13.37 -3.15
CA ILE A 65 -5.85 -12.97 -3.17
C ILE A 65 -6.66 -13.93 -2.30
N LEU A 66 -7.45 -13.38 -1.39
CA LEU A 66 -8.37 -14.12 -0.53
C LEU A 66 -9.80 -13.70 -0.85
N GLU A 67 -10.61 -14.63 -1.35
CA GLU A 67 -12.03 -14.36 -1.54
C GLU A 67 -12.78 -14.45 -0.22
N GLY A 68 -13.69 -13.49 0.03
CA GLY A 68 -14.57 -13.52 1.20
C GLY A 68 -13.86 -13.37 2.55
N LEU A 69 -12.74 -12.61 2.61
CA LEU A 69 -12.08 -12.28 3.87
C LEU A 69 -13.06 -11.64 4.87
N ILE A 70 -13.93 -10.75 4.37
CA ILE A 70 -15.09 -10.26 5.09
C ILE A 70 -16.37 -10.65 4.36
N THR A 71 -17.42 -10.91 5.14
CA THR A 71 -18.72 -11.35 4.61
C THR A 71 -19.47 -10.24 3.91
N PRO A 72 -20.44 -10.55 3.03
CA PRO A 72 -21.30 -9.53 2.40
C PRO A 72 -22.05 -8.66 3.43
N ALA A 73 -22.40 -9.20 4.61
CA ALA A 73 -23.03 -8.44 5.68
C ALA A 73 -22.07 -7.44 6.32
N GLU A 74 -20.80 -7.83 6.53
CA GLU A 74 -19.77 -6.92 7.01
C GLU A 74 -19.47 -5.81 5.98
N VAL A 75 -19.39 -6.15 4.69
CA VAL A 75 -19.23 -5.19 3.59
C VAL A 75 -20.31 -4.09 3.64
N GLN A 76 -21.57 -4.45 3.89
CA GLN A 76 -22.65 -3.47 4.04
C GLN A 76 -22.42 -2.51 5.22
N GLY A 77 -21.87 -3.00 6.33
CA GLY A 77 -21.48 -2.15 7.46
C GLY A 77 -20.39 -1.15 7.09
N TYR A 78 -19.37 -1.57 6.33
CA TYR A 78 -18.32 -0.67 5.85
C TYR A 78 -18.83 0.35 4.83
N TRP A 79 -19.81 -0.01 4.00
CA TRP A 79 -20.48 0.93 3.10
C TRP A 79 -21.23 2.04 3.83
N GLN A 80 -21.97 1.69 4.89
CA GLN A 80 -22.67 2.67 5.71
C GLN A 80 -21.69 3.61 6.39
N GLU A 81 -20.58 3.06 6.92
CA GLU A 81 -19.53 3.86 7.53
C GLU A 81 -18.84 4.76 6.50
N LEU A 82 -18.57 4.27 5.29
CA LEU A 82 -18.04 5.09 4.20
C LEU A 82 -19.01 6.23 3.86
N GLY A 83 -20.31 5.96 3.75
CA GLY A 83 -21.33 6.98 3.53
C GLY A 83 -21.34 8.05 4.63
N ARG A 84 -21.18 7.65 5.90
CA ARG A 84 -21.03 8.57 7.03
C ARG A 84 -19.78 9.42 6.89
N LEU A 85 -18.62 8.81 6.64
CA LEU A 85 -17.34 9.51 6.49
C LEU A 85 -17.36 10.52 5.33
N LEU A 86 -17.92 10.14 4.18
CA LEU A 86 -18.02 11.02 3.00
C LEU A 86 -18.99 12.19 3.22
N SER A 87 -20.01 12.01 4.08
CA SER A 87 -21.00 13.03 4.41
C SER A 87 -20.60 13.93 5.58
N ASP A 88 -19.56 13.55 6.34
CA ASP A 88 -19.10 14.30 7.51
C ASP A 88 -18.40 15.59 7.07
N SER A 89 -19.07 16.73 7.29
CA SER A 89 -18.53 18.03 6.92
C SER A 89 -17.29 18.43 7.71
N SER A 90 -17.10 17.87 8.92
CA SER A 90 -15.91 18.14 9.74
C SER A 90 -14.65 17.55 9.13
N LEU A 91 -14.78 16.44 8.38
CA LEU A 91 -13.66 15.78 7.71
C LEU A 91 -13.20 16.53 6.46
N LYS A 92 -14.04 17.36 5.84
CA LYS A 92 -13.67 18.09 4.60
C LYS A 92 -12.51 19.07 4.79
N THR A 93 -12.30 19.56 6.01
CA THR A 93 -11.20 20.46 6.36
C THR A 93 -10.08 19.74 7.12
N ASP A 94 -10.20 18.43 7.32
CA ASP A 94 -9.22 17.63 8.03
C ASP A 94 -8.03 17.31 7.11
N GLU A 95 -6.81 17.43 7.65
CA GLU A 95 -5.57 17.18 6.89
C GLU A 95 -5.44 15.74 6.38
N ARG A 96 -6.18 14.80 6.99
CA ARG A 96 -6.24 13.40 6.58
C ARG A 96 -7.07 13.17 5.33
N VAL A 97 -7.83 14.16 4.87
CA VAL A 97 -8.73 14.02 3.72
C VAL A 97 -8.12 14.63 2.47
N VAL A 98 -7.97 13.79 1.44
CA VAL A 98 -7.56 14.21 0.11
C VAL A 98 -8.79 14.27 -0.79
N THR A 99 -9.01 15.44 -1.37
CA THR A 99 -10.09 15.69 -2.33
C THR A 99 -9.58 15.76 -3.77
N GLU A 100 -10.44 15.41 -4.73
CA GLU A 100 -10.21 15.59 -6.15
C GLU A 100 -10.01 17.07 -6.50
N LYS A 101 -8.99 17.40 -7.32
CA LYS A 101 -8.66 18.79 -7.70
C LYS A 101 -9.84 19.49 -8.39
N SER A 102 -10.61 18.75 -9.21
CA SER A 102 -11.64 19.31 -10.09
C SER A 102 -13.03 19.39 -9.43
N SER A 103 -13.44 18.37 -8.68
CA SER A 103 -14.78 18.29 -8.08
C SER A 103 -14.83 18.65 -6.60
N GLY A 104 -13.70 18.60 -5.89
CA GLY A 104 -13.65 18.74 -4.43
C GLY A 104 -14.26 17.55 -3.68
N GLU A 105 -14.64 16.48 -4.37
CA GLU A 105 -15.13 15.24 -3.77
C GLU A 105 -13.99 14.52 -3.03
N VAL A 106 -14.31 13.84 -1.94
CA VAL A 106 -13.33 13.06 -1.16
C VAL A 106 -12.86 11.87 -2.01
N ARG A 107 -11.55 11.83 -2.29
CA ARG A 107 -10.88 10.73 -3.00
C ARG A 107 -10.29 9.72 -2.02
N SER A 108 -9.68 10.23 -0.96
CA SER A 108 -9.03 9.40 0.04
C SER A 108 -9.12 9.98 1.42
N ILE A 109 -9.22 9.09 2.41
CA ILE A 109 -9.12 9.43 3.82
C ILE A 109 -7.95 8.61 4.37
N PHE A 110 -6.98 9.28 4.99
CA PHE A 110 -5.85 8.69 5.70
C PHE A 110 -6.17 8.52 7.18
N ASP A 111 -5.39 7.71 7.89
CA ASP A 111 -5.59 7.46 9.32
C ASP A 111 -7.04 7.05 9.65
N VAL A 112 -7.72 6.39 8.70
CA VAL A 112 -9.12 5.98 8.82
C VAL A 112 -9.35 5.12 10.06
N HIS A 113 -8.36 4.33 10.49
CA HIS A 113 -8.43 3.57 11.74
C HIS A 113 -8.59 4.44 13.01
N ARG A 114 -8.25 5.74 12.93
CA ARG A 114 -8.40 6.75 14.00
C ARG A 114 -9.68 7.56 13.85
N VAL A 115 -10.22 7.64 12.62
CA VAL A 115 -11.46 8.38 12.29
C VAL A 115 -12.70 7.48 12.39
N SER A 116 -12.52 6.18 12.16
CA SER A 116 -13.56 5.16 12.16
C SER A 116 -13.18 4.04 13.12
N GLU A 117 -13.97 3.89 14.19
CA GLU A 117 -13.81 2.76 15.12
C GLU A 117 -14.02 1.42 14.41
N LEU A 118 -14.92 1.37 13.43
CA LEU A 118 -15.18 0.16 12.65
C LEU A 118 -13.95 -0.28 11.86
N VAL A 119 -13.29 0.65 11.15
CA VAL A 119 -12.03 0.37 10.44
C VAL A 119 -10.90 0.08 11.43
N GLY A 120 -10.86 0.76 12.57
CA GLY A 120 -9.89 0.48 13.63
C GLY A 120 -10.01 -0.93 14.20
N ARG A 121 -11.23 -1.46 14.36
CA ARG A 121 -11.45 -2.86 14.76
C ARG A 121 -11.05 -3.83 13.66
N LEU A 122 -11.40 -3.55 12.40
CA LEU A 122 -11.00 -4.37 11.26
C LEU A 122 -9.48 -4.50 11.18
N ALA A 123 -8.73 -3.42 11.36
CA ALA A 123 -7.28 -3.44 11.30
C ALA A 123 -6.61 -4.32 12.37
N ARG A 124 -7.34 -4.68 13.44
CA ARG A 124 -6.91 -5.57 14.52
C ARG A 124 -7.60 -6.94 14.46
N ASP A 125 -8.40 -7.19 13.42
CA ASP A 125 -9.11 -8.45 13.27
C ASP A 125 -8.11 -9.58 12.98
N PRO A 126 -8.20 -10.74 13.67
CA PRO A 126 -7.29 -11.87 13.47
C PRO A 126 -7.20 -12.34 12.02
N ARG A 127 -8.26 -12.17 11.22
CA ARG A 127 -8.24 -12.51 9.80
C ARG A 127 -7.19 -11.71 9.02
N ILE A 128 -6.83 -10.51 9.48
CA ILE A 128 -5.81 -9.64 8.90
C ILE A 128 -4.51 -9.70 9.71
N LEU A 129 -4.61 -9.51 11.03
CA LEU A 129 -3.46 -9.37 11.90
C LEU A 129 -2.60 -10.64 11.89
N ASP A 130 -3.20 -11.81 12.04
CA ASP A 130 -2.46 -13.08 12.11
C ASP A 130 -1.76 -13.38 10.78
N ARG A 131 -2.38 -13.01 9.64
CA ARG A 131 -1.76 -13.12 8.30
C ARG A 131 -0.57 -12.19 8.14
N ALA A 132 -0.70 -10.95 8.59
CA ALA A 132 0.39 -9.99 8.53
C ALA A 132 1.58 -10.43 9.41
N GLN A 133 1.29 -10.89 10.64
CA GLN A 133 2.31 -11.42 11.55
C GLN A 133 2.97 -12.68 10.98
N GLN A 134 2.20 -13.57 10.33
CA GLN A 134 2.73 -14.75 9.67
C GLN A 134 3.67 -14.38 8.51
N LEU A 135 3.26 -13.49 7.61
CA LEU A 135 4.11 -13.08 6.48
C LEU A 135 5.38 -12.39 6.96
N LEU A 136 5.28 -11.52 7.98
CA LEU A 136 6.40 -10.74 8.51
C LEU A 136 7.21 -11.44 9.62
N GLY A 137 6.80 -12.65 10.04
CA GLY A 137 7.46 -13.46 11.06
C GLY A 137 7.65 -12.74 12.40
N SER A 138 6.75 -11.83 12.77
CA SER A 138 6.93 -10.93 13.92
C SER A 138 5.64 -10.22 14.34
N GLU A 139 5.66 -9.59 15.52
CA GLU A 139 4.67 -8.60 15.90
C GLU A 139 4.66 -7.43 14.91
N VAL A 140 3.48 -6.85 14.68
CA VAL A 140 3.25 -5.80 13.69
C VAL A 140 2.53 -4.61 14.28
N TYR A 141 2.65 -3.46 13.64
CA TYR A 141 1.88 -2.25 13.91
C TYR A 141 1.29 -1.71 12.61
N LEU A 142 0.32 -0.80 12.73
CA LEU A 142 -0.30 -0.18 11.57
C LEU A 142 0.49 1.06 11.15
N HIS A 143 1.19 0.98 10.03
CA HIS A 143 1.92 2.10 9.45
C HIS A 143 1.00 3.16 8.88
N GLN A 144 0.04 2.70 8.06
CA GLN A 144 -0.86 3.59 7.34
C GLN A 144 -2.20 2.88 7.11
N SER A 145 -3.28 3.64 7.18
CA SER A 145 -4.60 3.15 6.74
C SER A 145 -5.23 4.15 5.80
N ARG A 146 -5.79 3.65 4.69
CA ARG A 146 -6.41 4.49 3.69
C ARG A 146 -7.70 3.88 3.17
N VAL A 147 -8.73 4.71 3.06
CA VAL A 147 -9.88 4.38 2.23
C VAL A 147 -9.75 5.15 0.93
N ASN A 148 -9.87 4.45 -0.20
CA ASN A 148 -9.89 5.03 -1.53
C ASN A 148 -11.30 4.93 -2.08
N TYR A 149 -11.92 6.08 -2.28
CA TYR A 149 -13.22 6.18 -2.92
C TYR A 149 -13.02 6.61 -4.38
N MET A 150 -13.39 5.73 -5.30
CA MET A 150 -13.33 5.97 -6.74
C MET A 150 -14.74 5.84 -7.32
N PRO A 151 -15.47 6.96 -7.48
CA PRO A 151 -16.79 6.93 -8.06
C PRO A 151 -16.73 6.49 -9.52
N GLY A 152 -17.74 5.71 -9.95
CA GLY A 152 -17.88 5.30 -11.34
C GLY A 152 -17.82 6.50 -12.29
N PHE A 153 -17.19 6.31 -13.44
CA PHE A 153 -16.99 7.31 -14.51
C PHE A 153 -16.06 8.50 -14.17
N ARG A 154 -15.60 8.66 -12.92
CA ARG A 154 -14.84 9.84 -12.49
C ARG A 154 -13.55 9.54 -11.72
N GLY A 155 -13.26 8.27 -11.43
CA GLY A 155 -12.01 7.87 -10.79
C GLY A 155 -10.82 7.94 -11.74
N ASN A 156 -9.79 8.71 -11.36
CA ASN A 156 -8.48 8.63 -12.00
C ASN A 156 -7.64 7.54 -11.33
N GLY A 157 -6.96 6.73 -12.15
CA GLY A 157 -5.99 5.74 -11.65
C GLY A 157 -4.79 6.41 -10.99
N PHE A 158 -4.02 5.61 -10.26
CA PHE A 158 -2.68 5.88 -9.80
C PHE A 158 -1.70 5.18 -10.75
N TYR A 159 -0.61 5.84 -11.06
CA TYR A 159 0.43 5.31 -11.92
C TYR A 159 1.23 4.20 -11.21
N TRP A 160 2.05 3.44 -11.96
CA TRP A 160 2.91 2.38 -11.40
C TRP A 160 3.86 2.96 -10.36
N HIS A 161 3.89 2.36 -9.18
CA HIS A 161 4.82 2.70 -8.10
C HIS A 161 5.11 1.48 -7.23
N SER A 162 6.17 1.57 -6.44
CA SER A 162 6.41 0.70 -5.28
C SER A 162 6.14 1.51 -4.02
N ASP A 163 5.33 0.94 -3.11
CA ASP A 163 5.05 1.58 -1.83
C ASP A 163 6.33 1.76 -1.00
N PHE A 164 7.17 0.72 -0.96
CA PHE A 164 8.44 0.74 -0.27
C PHE A 164 9.39 1.84 -0.78
N GLU A 165 9.42 2.12 -2.08
CA GLU A 165 10.27 3.19 -2.62
C GLU A 165 9.91 4.54 -1.99
N THR A 166 8.62 4.86 -1.92
CA THR A 166 8.13 6.11 -1.31
C THR A 166 8.37 6.11 0.20
N TRP A 167 8.07 5.02 0.89
CA TRP A 167 8.27 4.93 2.35
C TRP A 167 9.74 4.98 2.76
N HIS A 168 10.62 4.39 1.96
CA HIS A 168 12.05 4.46 2.20
C HIS A 168 12.55 5.90 2.01
N ALA A 169 12.16 6.54 0.90
CA ALA A 169 12.61 7.88 0.55
C ALA A 169 12.02 8.99 1.45
N GLU A 170 10.74 8.89 1.78
CA GLU A 170 9.97 9.98 2.41
C GLU A 170 9.75 9.74 3.91
N ASP A 171 9.56 8.48 4.33
CA ASP A 171 9.27 8.12 5.73
C ASP A 171 10.48 7.49 6.46
N GLY A 172 11.57 7.20 5.74
CA GLY A 172 12.79 6.62 6.29
C GLY A 172 12.69 5.14 6.66
N VAL A 173 11.74 4.39 6.07
CA VAL A 173 11.60 2.94 6.29
C VAL A 173 12.84 2.21 5.76
N PRO A 174 13.68 1.59 6.60
CA PRO A 174 15.02 1.16 6.19
C PRO A 174 15.02 -0.16 5.40
N ARG A 175 13.99 -0.99 5.58
CA ARG A 175 13.89 -2.36 5.05
C ARG A 175 12.46 -2.65 4.60
N PRO A 176 12.27 -3.47 3.56
CA PRO A 176 10.97 -3.79 2.96
C PRO A 176 10.22 -4.82 3.81
N ARG A 177 9.85 -4.38 5.02
CA ARG A 177 9.27 -5.25 6.04
C ARG A 177 7.83 -4.85 6.36
N ALA A 178 7.08 -4.54 5.31
CA ALA A 178 5.65 -4.27 5.36
C ALA A 178 4.87 -5.20 4.42
N VAL A 179 3.61 -5.42 4.81
CA VAL A 179 2.60 -6.03 3.96
C VAL A 179 1.37 -5.13 3.89
N SER A 180 0.87 -4.94 2.69
CA SER A 180 -0.38 -4.22 2.44
C SER A 180 -1.54 -5.21 2.31
N CYS A 181 -2.69 -4.87 2.88
CA CYS A 181 -3.96 -5.59 2.77
C CYS A 181 -5.01 -4.66 2.14
N SER A 182 -5.28 -4.82 0.86
CA SER A 182 -6.39 -4.16 0.19
C SER A 182 -7.67 -4.98 0.34
N ILE A 183 -8.77 -4.37 0.78
CA ILE A 183 -10.07 -5.05 0.92
C ILE A 183 -11.06 -4.37 -0.02
N ALA A 184 -11.63 -5.15 -0.92
CA ALA A 184 -12.60 -4.67 -1.89
C ALA A 184 -13.94 -4.44 -1.20
N LEU A 185 -14.43 -3.19 -1.17
CA LEU A 185 -15.79 -2.87 -0.69
C LEU A 185 -16.83 -2.94 -1.81
N THR A 186 -16.38 -3.07 -3.05
CA THR A 186 -17.18 -3.30 -4.27
C THR A 186 -16.67 -4.56 -4.95
N ASP A 187 -17.48 -5.16 -5.80
CA ASP A 187 -16.97 -6.19 -6.70
C ASP A 187 -15.88 -5.58 -7.59
N ASN A 188 -14.72 -6.23 -7.63
CA ASN A 188 -13.63 -5.88 -8.54
C ASN A 188 -13.80 -6.69 -9.82
N TYR A 189 -14.24 -6.00 -10.86
CA TYR A 189 -14.36 -6.53 -12.21
C TYR A 189 -13.11 -6.17 -13.02
N PRO A 190 -12.80 -6.91 -14.09
CA PRO A 190 -11.68 -6.56 -14.98
C PRO A 190 -11.77 -5.13 -15.57
N TYR A 191 -12.99 -4.58 -15.65
CA TYR A 191 -13.29 -3.34 -16.37
C TYR A 191 -13.68 -2.14 -15.46
N ASN A 192 -13.71 -2.29 -14.14
CA ASN A 192 -14.02 -1.17 -13.23
C ASN A 192 -12.80 -0.64 -12.47
N GLY A 193 -11.61 -0.98 -12.96
CA GLY A 193 -10.35 -0.48 -12.43
C GLY A 193 -9.80 -1.26 -11.24
N GLY A 194 -10.04 -2.57 -11.13
CA GLY A 194 -9.36 -3.37 -10.10
C GLY A 194 -7.84 -3.15 -10.08
N LEU A 195 -7.24 -3.25 -8.88
CA LEU A 195 -5.80 -3.23 -8.66
C LEU A 195 -5.04 -4.13 -9.66
N MET A 196 -3.97 -3.62 -10.26
CA MET A 196 -3.08 -4.39 -11.11
C MET A 196 -1.70 -4.53 -10.45
N VAL A 197 -1.14 -5.73 -10.51
CA VAL A 197 0.15 -6.10 -9.92
C VAL A 197 1.02 -6.80 -10.96
N MET A 198 2.34 -6.61 -10.86
CA MET A 198 3.28 -7.41 -11.64
C MET A 198 3.84 -8.54 -10.75
N PRO A 199 3.43 -9.81 -10.94
CA PRO A 199 3.89 -10.90 -10.07
C PRO A 199 5.41 -11.05 -10.14
N GLY A 200 6.06 -11.19 -8.99
CA GLY A 200 7.52 -11.31 -8.90
C GLY A 200 8.28 -9.98 -8.91
N SER A 201 7.63 -8.85 -9.23
CA SER A 201 8.28 -7.54 -9.26
C SER A 201 8.83 -7.09 -7.90
N HIS A 202 8.29 -7.60 -6.79
CA HIS A 202 8.77 -7.33 -5.43
C HIS A 202 10.21 -7.81 -5.17
N ARG A 203 10.74 -8.68 -6.04
CA ARG A 203 12.14 -9.13 -6.02
C ARG A 203 13.09 -8.09 -6.63
N THR A 204 12.58 -7.04 -7.25
CA THR A 204 13.33 -5.98 -7.91
C THR A 204 12.99 -4.62 -7.31
N PHE A 205 13.99 -3.93 -6.76
CA PHE A 205 13.87 -2.54 -6.34
C PHE A 205 14.20 -1.61 -7.50
N VAL A 206 13.25 -0.77 -7.91
CA VAL A 206 13.41 0.21 -8.99
C VAL A 206 13.84 1.53 -8.37
N GLN A 207 15.06 1.99 -8.70
CA GLN A 207 15.48 3.32 -8.30
C GLN A 207 14.69 4.39 -9.08
N CYS A 208 14.33 5.48 -8.41
CA CYS A 208 13.66 6.63 -9.03
C CYS A 208 14.57 7.86 -9.08
N LEU A 209 14.30 8.76 -10.03
CA LEU A 209 14.95 10.07 -10.14
C LEU A 209 14.16 11.16 -9.42
N GLY A 210 14.88 12.22 -9.04
CA GLY A 210 14.31 13.44 -8.49
C GLY A 210 14.32 13.45 -6.97
N GLU A 211 15.02 14.43 -6.38
CA GLU A 211 14.98 14.68 -4.95
C GLU A 211 13.56 15.08 -4.53
N THR A 212 13.07 14.49 -3.43
CA THR A 212 11.74 14.80 -2.89
C THR A 212 11.78 16.15 -2.16
N PRO A 213 10.97 17.15 -2.54
CA PRO A 213 10.78 18.36 -1.74
C PRO A 213 10.11 18.04 -0.39
N ASP A 214 10.28 18.90 0.62
CA ASP A 214 9.56 18.77 1.89
C ASP A 214 8.02 18.71 1.66
N ASP A 215 7.29 17.89 2.43
CA ASP A 215 5.83 17.69 2.37
C ASP A 215 5.25 17.17 1.02
N HIS A 216 6.06 16.60 0.13
CA HIS A 216 5.63 16.16 -1.21
C HIS A 216 4.53 15.08 -1.21
N TYR A 217 4.43 14.25 -0.16
CA TYR A 217 3.38 13.23 -0.02
C TYR A 217 1.96 13.78 -0.20
N ARG A 218 1.69 15.04 0.18
CA ARG A 218 0.37 15.67 0.01
C ARG A 218 0.02 15.96 -1.45
N ALA A 219 1.03 16.25 -2.27
CA ALA A 219 0.88 16.55 -3.70
C ALA A 219 0.81 15.27 -4.54
N SER A 220 1.67 14.29 -4.22
CA SER A 220 1.75 13.01 -4.94
C SER A 220 0.42 12.23 -4.94
N LEU A 221 -0.36 12.35 -3.87
CA LEU A 221 -1.67 11.71 -3.72
C LEU A 221 -2.74 12.26 -4.67
N LYS A 222 -2.53 13.45 -5.24
CA LYS A 222 -3.36 14.00 -6.30
C LYS A 222 -2.79 13.65 -7.68
N GLU A 223 -1.47 13.71 -7.82
CA GLU A 223 -0.72 13.43 -9.05
C GLU A 223 0.75 13.12 -8.70
N GLN A 224 1.22 11.90 -9.00
CA GLN A 224 2.60 11.48 -8.74
C GLN A 224 3.51 11.90 -9.91
N GLU A 225 4.43 12.84 -9.67
CA GLU A 225 5.46 13.26 -10.64
C GLU A 225 6.89 12.88 -10.20
N ILE A 226 7.10 12.63 -8.90
CA ILE A 226 8.40 12.27 -8.29
C ILE A 226 8.25 10.89 -7.62
N GLY A 227 9.29 10.08 -7.65
CA GLY A 227 9.22 8.68 -7.17
C GLY A 227 8.55 7.73 -8.15
N VAL A 228 8.36 8.18 -9.40
CA VAL A 228 7.72 7.39 -10.44
C VAL A 228 8.79 6.61 -11.22
N PRO A 229 8.67 5.28 -11.35
CA PRO A 229 9.56 4.47 -12.17
C PRO A 229 9.46 4.89 -13.64
N ARG A 230 10.59 4.82 -14.35
CA ARG A 230 10.63 5.17 -15.78
C ARG A 230 9.81 4.18 -16.60
N GLU A 231 9.21 4.66 -17.70
CA GLU A 231 8.43 3.82 -18.62
C GLU A 231 9.22 2.61 -19.14
N ASP A 232 10.51 2.77 -19.42
CA ASP A 232 11.39 1.67 -19.86
C ASP A 232 11.54 0.58 -18.79
N ASP A 233 11.60 0.97 -17.51
CA ASP A 233 11.76 0.04 -16.39
C ASP A 233 10.43 -0.70 -16.12
N ILE A 234 9.31 0.02 -16.19
CA ILE A 234 7.96 -0.58 -16.16
C ILE A 234 7.76 -1.55 -17.32
N THR A 235 8.20 -1.19 -18.53
CA THR A 235 8.07 -2.02 -19.73
C THR A 235 8.88 -3.31 -19.59
N LYS A 236 10.11 -3.24 -19.08
CA LYS A 236 10.93 -4.42 -18.81
C LYS A 236 10.28 -5.33 -17.78
N LEU A 237 9.83 -4.76 -16.66
CA LEU A 237 9.15 -5.53 -15.60
C LEU A 237 7.87 -6.17 -16.11
N ALA A 238 7.01 -5.43 -16.82
CA ALA A 238 5.79 -5.97 -17.40
C ALA A 238 6.08 -7.12 -18.39
N ALA A 239 7.14 -7.01 -19.19
CA ALA A 239 7.52 -8.05 -20.14
C ALA A 239 8.05 -9.32 -19.44
N SER A 240 8.76 -9.19 -18.32
CA SER A 240 9.32 -10.32 -17.57
C SER A 240 8.33 -10.96 -16.60
N CYS A 241 7.49 -10.14 -15.96
CA CYS A 241 6.58 -10.54 -14.89
C CYS A 241 5.17 -10.83 -15.40
N GLY A 242 4.75 -10.21 -16.50
CA GLY A 242 3.34 -10.10 -16.84
C GLY A 242 2.61 -9.12 -15.91
N ILE A 243 1.28 -9.06 -16.05
CA ILE A 243 0.41 -8.22 -15.25
C ILE A 243 -0.80 -9.05 -14.84
N ASP A 244 -1.01 -9.17 -13.53
CA ASP A 244 -2.20 -9.76 -12.93
C ASP A 244 -3.14 -8.65 -12.41
N GLN A 245 -4.43 -8.96 -12.35
CA GLN A 245 -5.45 -8.04 -11.85
C GLN A 245 -6.19 -8.66 -10.66
N PHE A 246 -6.30 -7.90 -9.58
CA PHE A 246 -7.12 -8.27 -8.43
C PHE A 246 -8.60 -8.12 -8.78
N THR A 247 -9.23 -9.27 -9.04
CA THR A 247 -10.66 -9.40 -9.29
C THR A 247 -11.30 -10.25 -8.21
N GLY A 248 -12.61 -10.10 -8.01
CA GLY A 248 -13.36 -10.87 -7.01
C GLY A 248 -14.56 -10.09 -6.46
N PRO A 249 -15.47 -10.78 -5.75
CA PRO A 249 -16.61 -10.14 -5.12
C PRO A 249 -16.19 -9.14 -4.03
N ALA A 250 -17.10 -8.24 -3.68
CA ALA A 250 -16.92 -7.40 -2.51
C ALA A 250 -16.68 -8.26 -1.25
N GLY A 251 -15.69 -7.87 -0.46
CA GLY A 251 -15.21 -8.59 0.72
C GLY A 251 -13.96 -9.44 0.46
N SER A 252 -13.56 -9.61 -0.80
CA SER A 252 -12.25 -10.15 -1.14
C SER A 252 -11.12 -9.20 -0.71
N ALA A 253 -9.95 -9.78 -0.46
CA ALA A 253 -8.75 -9.05 -0.09
C ALA A 253 -7.52 -9.45 -0.90
N LEU A 254 -6.60 -8.51 -1.08
CA LEU A 254 -5.29 -8.70 -1.67
C LEU A 254 -4.24 -8.36 -0.61
N PHE A 255 -3.48 -9.38 -0.18
CA PHE A 255 -2.26 -9.19 0.59
C PHE A 255 -1.11 -9.07 -0.40
N PHE A 256 -0.30 -8.01 -0.33
CA PHE A 256 0.83 -7.81 -1.23
C PHE A 256 2.02 -7.15 -0.52
N GLU A 257 3.22 -7.54 -0.93
CA GLU A 257 4.48 -6.99 -0.42
C GLU A 257 4.63 -5.51 -0.78
N ASP A 258 5.24 -4.74 0.11
CA ASP A 258 5.49 -3.30 -0.06
C ASP A 258 6.32 -2.94 -1.30
N ARG A 259 7.11 -3.89 -1.81
CA ARG A 259 7.90 -3.75 -3.04
C ARG A 259 7.17 -4.11 -4.33
N VAL A 260 5.98 -4.71 -4.28
CA VAL A 260 5.27 -5.04 -5.52
C VAL A 260 5.05 -3.77 -6.34
N ALA A 261 5.48 -3.79 -7.60
CA ALA A 261 5.11 -2.74 -8.54
C ALA A 261 3.58 -2.82 -8.75
N LEU A 262 2.90 -1.76 -8.35
CA LEU A 262 1.46 -1.69 -8.25
C LEU A 262 0.91 -0.53 -9.09
N VAL A 263 -0.16 -0.79 -9.83
CA VAL A 263 -1.07 0.25 -10.32
C VAL A 263 -2.42 0.07 -9.67
N LEU A 264 -2.89 1.14 -9.03
CA LEU A 264 -4.27 1.24 -8.59
C LEU A 264 -5.09 1.90 -9.70
N VAL A 265 -6.09 1.21 -10.24
CA VAL A 265 -7.16 1.88 -11.01
C VAL A 265 -8.46 1.99 -10.16
N GLY A 266 -8.45 1.50 -8.88
CA GLY A 266 -9.68 1.25 -8.12
C GLY A 266 -9.50 0.53 -6.76
N SER A 267 -10.13 1.09 -5.71
CA SER A 267 -10.41 0.59 -4.33
C SER A 267 -9.32 0.63 -3.21
N SER A 268 -9.76 0.34 -1.97
CA SER A 268 -9.23 0.77 -0.66
C SER A 268 -8.10 -0.10 -0.09
N VAL A 269 -7.18 0.48 0.70
CA VAL A 269 -5.93 -0.18 1.13
C VAL A 269 -5.62 0.08 2.62
N LEU A 270 -5.53 -0.99 3.41
CA LEU A 270 -4.96 -0.97 4.76
C LEU A 270 -3.50 -1.45 4.70
N ARG A 271 -2.56 -0.84 5.44
CA ARG A 271 -1.12 -1.17 5.34
C ARG A 271 -0.45 -1.37 6.70
N LEU A 272 0.12 -2.55 6.94
CA LEU A 272 0.70 -2.97 8.22
C LEU A 272 2.24 -3.09 8.08
N LEU A 273 3.00 -2.55 9.04
CA LEU A 273 4.46 -2.68 9.15
C LEU A 273 4.86 -3.57 10.32
N SER A 274 6.05 -4.16 10.25
CA SER A 274 6.71 -4.79 11.40
C SER A 274 7.82 -3.90 11.96
N ASP A 275 8.00 -3.95 13.29
CA ASP A 275 8.95 -3.13 14.07
C ASP A 275 10.27 -3.85 14.42
N LYS A 276 10.68 -4.86 13.63
CA LYS A 276 11.93 -5.60 13.89
C LYS A 276 12.94 -5.54 12.74
#